data_AF-G9KZR1-F1
#
_entry.id   AF-G9KZR1-F1
#
_cell.length_a   1.000
_cell.length_b   1.000
_cell.length_c   1.000
_cell.angle_alpha   90.00
_cell.angle_beta   90.00
_cell.angle_gamma   90.00
#
_symmetry.space_group_name_H-M   'P 1'
#
loop_
_entity.id
_entity.type
_entity.pdbx_description
1 polymer ?
#
loop_
_entity_poly.entity_id
_entity_poly.type
_entity_poly.pdbx_seq_one_letter_code
_entity_poly.pdbx_strand_id
1 'polypeptide(L)' 'GLSDASSSFKEPRPRPETLQFTVDMFHFANDSRNMIYITCHLKVTLADRVPDQLNKACSFIKSSRRWSPVEGTADICR' A
#
# COMPACT_ATOMS: atom_id res chain seq x y z
N GLY A 1 -9.97 -19.29 -8.61
CA GLY A 1 -9.10 -18.62 -7.62
C GLY A 1 -9.55 -17.19 -7.52
N LEU A 2 -9.69 -16.63 -6.30
CA LEU A 2 -10.30 -15.32 -6.10
C LEU A 2 -9.49 -14.23 -6.83
N SER A 3 -9.95 -13.84 -8.02
CA SER A 3 -9.46 -12.71 -8.80
C SER A 3 -9.75 -11.34 -8.16
N ASP A 4 -10.38 -11.35 -6.98
CA ASP A 4 -10.93 -10.16 -6.34
C ASP A 4 -10.13 -9.65 -5.14
N ALA A 5 -9.07 -10.35 -4.72
CA ALA A 5 -8.20 -9.90 -3.62
C ALA A 5 -7.59 -8.51 -3.90
N SER A 6 -7.63 -7.63 -2.92
CA SER A 6 -7.23 -6.23 -3.01
C SER A 6 -6.31 -5.83 -1.85
N SER A 7 -5.50 -4.81 -2.10
CA SER A 7 -4.78 -4.08 -1.08
C SER A 7 -4.65 -2.62 -1.51
N SER A 8 -4.74 -1.70 -0.57
CA SER A 8 -4.63 -0.28 -0.85
C SER A 8 -4.19 0.50 0.38
N PHE A 9 -3.43 1.56 0.15
CA PHE A 9 -3.25 2.61 1.13
C PHE A 9 -4.52 3.45 1.25
N LYS A 10 -4.79 3.96 2.44
CA LYS A 10 -5.89 4.91 2.68
C LYS A 10 -5.40 6.33 2.45
N GLU A 11 -6.19 7.08 1.70
CA GLU A 11 -5.97 8.49 1.40
C GLU A 11 -7.20 9.33 1.86
N PRO A 12 -7.01 10.56 2.38
CA PRO A 12 -5.72 11.17 2.73
C PRO A 12 -5.11 10.53 3.99
N ARG A 13 -3.82 10.81 4.25
CA ARG A 13 -3.20 10.45 5.54
C ARG A 13 -3.90 11.19 6.68
N PRO A 14 -4.07 10.56 7.85
CA PRO A 14 -4.58 11.27 9.02
C PRO A 14 -3.54 12.23 9.61
N ARG A 15 -2.25 11.91 9.50
CA ARG A 15 -1.10 12.71 9.93
C ARG A 15 0.14 12.40 9.07
N PRO A 16 1.12 13.31 8.91
CA PRO A 16 2.30 13.10 8.07
C PRO A 16 3.10 11.82 8.39
N GLU A 17 3.22 11.49 9.67
CA GLU A 17 3.95 10.32 10.18
C GLU A 17 3.13 9.01 10.15
N THR A 18 1.84 9.08 9.79
CA THR A 18 0.95 7.92 9.80
C THR A 18 0.63 7.46 8.38
N LEU A 19 0.82 6.16 8.11
CA LEU A 19 0.38 5.49 6.87
C LEU A 19 -0.58 4.35 7.23
N GLN A 20 -1.76 4.35 6.62
CA GLN A 20 -2.75 3.29 6.81
C GLN A 20 -2.95 2.52 5.51
N PHE A 21 -3.14 1.21 5.61
CA PHE A 21 -3.44 0.35 4.47
C PHE A 21 -4.35 -0.81 4.87
N THR A 22 -4.99 -1.41 3.87
CA THR A 22 -5.79 -2.64 4.01
C THR A 22 -5.22 -3.73 3.10
N VAL A 23 -5.31 -4.98 3.55
CA VAL A 23 -4.98 -6.16 2.77
C VAL A 23 -6.10 -7.18 3.01
N ASP A 24 -6.66 -7.74 1.95
CA ASP A 24 -7.64 -8.81 2.09
C ASP A 24 -7.01 -10.03 2.74
N MET A 25 -7.77 -10.68 3.63
CA MET A 25 -7.30 -11.83 4.37
C MET A 25 -6.98 -12.99 3.41
N PHE A 26 -5.86 -13.65 3.66
CA PHE A 26 -5.43 -14.84 2.94
C PHE A 26 -4.96 -15.91 3.94
N HIS A 27 -4.57 -17.08 3.44
CA HIS A 27 -3.88 -18.11 4.21
C HIS A 27 -2.80 -18.74 3.34
N PHE A 28 -1.79 -19.34 3.96
CA PHE A 28 -0.79 -20.12 3.24
C PHE A 28 -1.36 -21.48 2.89
N ALA A 29 -1.36 -21.83 1.60
CA ALA A 29 -1.78 -23.15 1.16
C ALA A 29 -0.90 -24.23 1.81
N ASN A 30 -1.52 -25.32 2.26
CA ASN A 30 -0.88 -26.43 2.98
C ASN A 30 -0.23 -26.04 4.32
N ASP A 31 -0.63 -24.92 4.93
CA ASP A 31 -0.26 -24.58 6.31
C ASP A 31 -1.44 -24.75 7.26
N SER A 32 -1.39 -25.75 8.13
CA SER A 32 -2.44 -26.04 9.11
C SER A 32 -2.40 -25.14 10.34
N ARG A 33 -1.39 -24.29 10.50
CA ARG A 33 -1.20 -23.46 11.70
C ARG A 33 -2.18 -22.28 11.76
N ASN A 34 -2.89 -21.97 10.66
CA ASN A 34 -3.86 -20.87 10.56
C ASN A 34 -3.31 -19.53 11.11
N MET A 35 -2.03 -19.26 10.88
CA MET A 35 -1.34 -18.09 11.44
C MET A 35 -0.52 -17.38 10.36
N ILE A 36 -0.52 -16.05 10.41
CA ILE A 36 0.22 -15.19 9.51
C ILE A 36 0.95 -14.14 10.32
N TYR A 37 2.22 -13.92 10.00
CA TYR A 37 2.99 -12.79 10.51
C TYR A 37 3.22 -11.79 9.37
N ILE A 38 3.09 -10.51 9.68
CA ILE A 38 3.40 -9.42 8.76
C ILE A 38 4.59 -8.66 9.33
N THR A 39 5.67 -8.59 8.54
CA THR A 39 6.84 -7.77 8.85
C THR A 39 6.97 -6.67 7.80
N CYS A 40 7.28 -5.45 8.23
CA CYS A 40 7.36 -4.28 7.35
C CYS A 40 8.70 -3.56 7.55
N HIS A 41 9.26 -3.07 6.45
CA HIS A 41 10.40 -2.14 6.48
C HIS A 41 9.87 -0.71 6.38
N LEU A 42 9.86 0.00 7.50
CA LEU A 42 9.47 1.41 7.53
C LEU A 42 10.68 2.30 7.28
N LYS A 43 10.45 3.42 6.58
CA LYS A 43 11.40 4.51 6.41
C LYS A 43 10.66 5.84 6.46
N VAL A 44 11.40 6.92 6.66
CA VAL A 44 10.85 8.27 6.78
C VAL A 44 11.57 9.25 5.86
N THR A 45 10.88 10.33 5.53
CA THR A 45 11.42 11.54 4.90
C THR A 45 10.99 12.75 5.72
N LEU A 46 11.50 13.94 5.37
CA LEU A 46 10.95 15.19 5.90
C LEU A 46 9.47 15.31 5.51
N ALA A 47 8.66 15.90 6.39
CA ALA A 47 7.20 15.98 6.24
C ALA A 47 6.77 16.88 5.06
N ASP A 48 7.58 17.86 4.70
CA ASP A 48 7.40 18.79 3.59
C ASP A 48 8.05 18.32 2.28
N ARG A 49 8.74 17.17 2.30
CA ARG A 49 9.34 16.60 1.09
C ARG A 49 8.24 16.13 0.14
N VAL A 50 8.27 16.63 -1.08
CA VAL A 50 7.40 16.14 -2.17
C VAL A 50 7.73 14.66 -2.47
N PRO A 51 6.73 13.75 -2.51
CA PRO A 51 6.93 12.35 -2.85
C PRO A 51 7.62 12.16 -4.20
N ASP A 52 8.49 11.15 -4.28
CA ASP A 52 9.29 10.84 -5.45
C ASP A 52 9.26 9.33 -5.75
N GLN A 53 9.93 8.91 -6.83
CA GLN A 53 9.97 7.49 -7.23
C GLN A 53 10.59 6.58 -6.16
N LEU A 54 11.38 7.10 -5.22
CA LEU A 54 11.98 6.33 -4.14
C LEU A 54 11.12 6.37 -2.87
N ASN A 55 10.42 7.47 -2.61
CA ASN A 55 9.67 7.74 -1.38
C ASN A 55 8.20 8.00 -1.74
N LYS A 56 7.41 6.93 -1.84
CA LYS A 56 6.01 6.96 -2.27
C LYS A 56 5.19 5.86 -1.59
N ALA A 57 3.88 6.04 -1.56
CA ALA A 57 2.90 5.01 -1.22
C ALA A 57 1.90 4.91 -2.38
N CYS A 58 1.87 3.77 -3.08
CA CYS A 58 1.09 3.57 -4.30
C CYS A 58 0.12 2.39 -4.13
N SER A 59 -1.11 2.56 -4.63
CA SER A 59 -2.14 1.51 -4.66
C SER A 59 -2.54 1.20 -6.10
N PHE A 60 -2.81 -0.07 -6.42
CA PHE A 60 -3.32 -0.45 -7.73
C PHE A 60 -4.85 -0.40 -7.73
N ILE A 61 -5.42 0.46 -8.57
CA ILE A 61 -6.87 0.62 -8.73
C ILE A 61 -7.34 -0.29 -9.86
N LYS A 62 -8.03 -1.38 -9.51
CA LYS A 62 -8.49 -2.40 -10.47
C LYS A 62 -9.43 -1.85 -11.54
N SER A 63 -10.35 -0.95 -11.18
CA SER A 63 -11.36 -0.39 -12.08
C SER A 63 -10.74 0.41 -13.24
N SER A 64 -9.69 1.18 -12.95
CA SER A 64 -8.97 1.98 -13.94
C SER A 64 -7.72 1.29 -14.48
N ARG A 65 -7.32 0.15 -13.89
CA ARG A 65 -6.07 -0.59 -14.18
C ARG A 65 -4.84 0.31 -14.09
N ARG A 66 -4.83 1.22 -13.12
CA ARG A 66 -3.76 2.20 -12.93
C ARG A 66 -3.30 2.22 -11.49
N TRP A 67 -2.05 2.59 -11.29
CA TRP A 67 -1.55 2.93 -9.97
C TRP A 67 -1.93 4.35 -9.61
N SER A 68 -2.21 4.58 -8.32
CA SER A 68 -2.45 5.90 -7.75
C SER A 68 -1.58 6.09 -6.51
N PRO A 69 -0.89 7.24 -6.39
CA PRO A 69 -0.21 7.60 -5.16
C PRO A 69 -1.20 8.07 -4.10
N VAL A 70 -0.87 7.87 -2.82
CA VAL A 70 -1.57 8.55 -1.71
C VAL A 70 -1.39 10.07 -1.80
N GLU A 71 -0.18 10.51 -2.17
CA GLU A 71 0.25 11.90 -2.29
C GLU A 71 1.28 12.04 -3.42
N GLY A 72 1.30 13.19 -4.09
CA GLY A 72 2.22 13.47 -5.20
C GLY A 72 1.58 13.22 -6.57
N THR A 73 2.39 13.28 -7.62
CA THR A 73 1.93 13.17 -9.00
C THR A 73 1.77 11.71 -9.43
N ALA A 74 0.83 11.42 -10.32
CA ALA A 74 0.52 10.04 -10.72
C ALA A 74 1.71 9.29 -11.38
N ASP A 75 2.66 10.00 -11.97
CA ASP A 75 3.83 9.43 -12.64
C ASP A 75 4.87 8.82 -11.68
N ILE A 76 4.82 9.13 -10.39
CA ILE A 76 5.71 8.50 -9.41
C ILE A 76 5.38 7.01 -9.20
N CYS A 77 4.17 6.57 -9.55
CA CYS A 77 3.69 5.19 -9.41
C CYS A 77 3.67 4.41 -10.74
N ARG A 78 4.49 4.79 -11.73
CA ARG A 78 4.65 4.03 -12.98
C ARG A 78 5.30 2.67 -12.79
#